data_AF-A0A4S2HDU8-F1
#
_entry.id   AF-A0A4S2HDU8-F1
#
_cell.length_a   1.000
_cell.length_b   1.000
_cell.length_c   1.000
_cell.angle_alpha   90.00
_cell.angle_beta   90.00
_cell.angle_gamma   90.00
#
_symmetry.space_group_name_H-M   'P 1'
#
loop_
_entity.id
_entity.type
_entity.pdbx_description
1 polymer ?
#
loop_
_entity_poly.entity_id
_entity_poly.type
_entity_poly.pdbx_seq_one_letter_code
_entity_poly.pdbx_strand_id
1 'polypeptide(L)'
;MLFSLLVFALTACGRGLPNDPRGTLERVHGGELRVGLILDEAEVRADRERVEGFAQYLGVAQIRYDTGEVHHLVNKLERGELDMIASFPRKTPFKEAGFTRPFSGPDGDERVWGVRAGENAFLLAADRYLYQQEKPS
;
A
#
# COMPACT_ATOMS: atom_id res chain seq x y z
N MET A 1 -16.34 -42.55 25.54
CA MET A 1 -16.21 -41.21 24.94
C MET A 1 -14.76 -40.76 25.11
N LEU A 2 -13.93 -40.89 24.08
CA LEU A 2 -12.60 -40.27 24.05
C LEU A 2 -12.64 -39.24 22.92
N PHE A 3 -12.58 -37.97 23.29
CA PHE A 3 -12.56 -36.83 22.37
C PHE A 3 -11.24 -36.88 21.59
N SER A 4 -11.29 -37.26 20.30
CA SER A 4 -10.15 -37.12 19.40
C SER A 4 -9.81 -35.65 19.25
N LEU A 5 -8.63 -35.28 19.72
CA LEU A 5 -8.02 -33.97 19.55
C LEU A 5 -7.68 -33.79 18.06
N LEU A 6 -8.54 -33.08 17.32
CA LEU A 6 -8.32 -32.76 15.91
C LEU A 6 -7.34 -31.57 15.83
N VAL A 7 -6.04 -31.86 15.84
CA VAL A 7 -5.00 -30.86 15.58
C VAL A 7 -5.00 -30.58 14.07
N PHE A 8 -5.70 -29.53 13.65
CA PHE A 8 -5.58 -29.00 12.29
C PHE A 8 -4.24 -28.28 12.14
N ALA A 9 -3.26 -28.97 11.57
CA ALA A 9 -2.01 -28.38 11.11
C ALA A 9 -2.28 -27.51 9.87
N LEU A 10 -2.46 -26.19 10.07
CA LEU A 10 -2.49 -25.18 9.01
C LEU A 10 -1.04 -24.85 8.58
N THR A 11 -0.38 -25.75 7.86
CA THR A 11 0.90 -25.44 7.18
C THR A 11 0.76 -25.70 5.69
N ALA A 12 0.05 -24.83 4.98
CA ALA A 12 -0.12 -24.95 3.53
C ALA A 12 -0.19 -23.63 2.73
N CYS A 13 0.18 -22.48 3.30
CA CYS A 13 0.16 -21.20 2.57
C CYS A 13 1.59 -20.68 2.30
N GLY A 14 2.41 -21.40 1.51
CA GLY A 14 3.84 -21.05 1.41
C GLY A 14 4.50 -21.06 0.04
N ARG A 15 3.81 -21.38 -1.06
CA ARG A 15 4.48 -21.59 -2.37
C ARG A 15 3.93 -20.83 -3.57
N GLY A 16 2.96 -19.93 -3.41
CA GLY A 16 2.42 -19.15 -4.54
C GLY A 16 1.88 -17.75 -4.21
N LEU A 17 1.90 -17.34 -2.94
CA LEU A 17 1.49 -15.99 -2.55
C LEU A 17 2.69 -15.05 -2.65
N PRO A 18 2.52 -13.81 -3.15
CA PRO A 18 3.54 -12.78 -3.04
C PRO A 18 3.96 -12.60 -1.58
N ASN A 19 5.25 -12.39 -1.35
CA ASN A 19 5.79 -12.23 0.00
C ASN A 19 5.15 -11.02 0.71
N ASP A 20 4.77 -11.16 1.97
CA ASP A 20 4.21 -10.07 2.79
C ASP A 20 4.56 -10.31 4.27
N PRO A 21 5.86 -10.21 4.63
CA PRO A 21 6.38 -10.77 5.87
C PRO A 21 5.82 -10.10 7.14
N ARG A 22 5.28 -8.87 7.02
CA ARG A 22 4.62 -8.17 8.14
C ARG A 22 3.10 -8.22 8.05
N GLY A 23 2.55 -9.01 7.12
CA GLY A 23 1.12 -9.18 6.91
C GLY A 23 0.41 -7.85 6.68
N THR A 24 1.01 -6.93 5.93
CA THR A 24 0.43 -5.61 5.68
C THR A 24 -0.94 -5.71 5.03
N LEU A 25 -1.10 -6.56 4.01
CA LEU A 25 -2.37 -6.68 3.32
C LEU A 25 -3.48 -7.22 4.25
N GLU A 26 -3.17 -8.21 5.08
CA GLU A 26 -4.12 -8.77 6.04
C GLU A 26 -4.46 -7.76 7.14
N ARG A 27 -3.46 -7.07 7.69
CA ARG A 27 -3.63 -6.10 8.78
C ARG A 27 -4.52 -4.92 8.38
N VAL A 28 -4.39 -4.41 7.16
CA VAL A 28 -5.15 -3.23 6.73
C VAL A 28 -6.61 -3.56 6.41
N HIS A 29 -6.92 -4.81 6.00
CA HIS A 29 -8.29 -5.24 5.74
C HIS A 29 -9.12 -5.26 7.03
N GLY A 30 -10.20 -4.49 7.07
CA GLY A 30 -10.98 -4.23 8.29
C GLY A 30 -10.23 -3.45 9.37
N GLY A 31 -9.01 -2.98 9.09
CA GLY A 31 -8.12 -2.30 10.02
C GLY A 31 -7.83 -0.85 9.63
N GLU A 32 -6.63 -0.39 10.00
CA GLU A 32 -6.13 0.96 9.66
C GLU A 32 -5.12 0.89 8.52
N LEU A 33 -5.29 1.74 7.51
CA LEU A 33 -4.29 2.04 6.49
C LEU A 33 -3.56 3.34 6.84
N ARG A 34 -2.24 3.28 7.04
CA ARG A 34 -1.41 4.41 7.44
C ARG A 34 -0.68 4.97 6.22
N VAL A 35 -1.01 6.19 5.82
CA VAL A 35 -0.64 6.77 4.53
C VAL A 35 0.14 8.06 4.70
N GLY A 36 1.33 8.10 4.10
CA GLY A 36 2.10 9.32 3.91
C GLY A 36 1.61 10.13 2.72
N LEU A 37 1.44 11.43 2.88
CA LEU A 37 1.14 12.38 1.79
C LEU A 37 2.27 13.39 1.68
N ILE A 38 2.88 13.51 0.50
CA ILE A 38 3.98 14.45 0.25
C ILE A 38 3.41 15.88 0.26
N LEU A 39 4.15 16.83 0.84
CA LEU A 39 3.75 18.24 0.95
C LEU A 39 3.67 18.94 -0.43
N ASP A 40 2.52 18.79 -1.09
CA ASP A 40 2.05 19.61 -2.21
C ASP A 40 0.51 19.64 -2.18
N GLU A 41 -0.10 20.83 -1.98
CA GLU A 41 -1.55 20.93 -1.71
C GLU A 41 -2.43 20.44 -2.86
N ALA A 42 -2.00 20.60 -4.12
CA ALA A 42 -2.78 20.15 -5.28
C ALA A 42 -2.72 18.63 -5.41
N GLU A 43 -1.55 18.05 -5.21
CA GLU A 43 -1.34 16.60 -5.25
C GLU A 43 -2.06 15.91 -4.08
N VAL A 44 -2.04 16.50 -2.89
CA VAL A 44 -2.66 15.96 -1.67
C VAL A 44 -4.15 15.65 -1.85
N ARG A 45 -4.91 16.47 -2.58
CA ARG A 45 -6.34 16.19 -2.82
C ARG A 45 -6.54 14.98 -3.72
N ALA A 46 -5.87 14.96 -4.87
CA ALA A 46 -5.96 13.86 -5.82
C ALA A 46 -5.45 12.54 -5.22
N ASP A 47 -4.44 12.63 -4.35
CA ASP A 47 -3.91 11.50 -3.61
C ASP A 47 -4.92 10.95 -2.60
N ARG A 48 -5.58 11.82 -1.83
CA ARG A 48 -6.62 11.40 -0.88
C ARG A 48 -7.76 10.67 -1.57
N GLU A 49 -8.29 11.21 -2.66
CA GLU A 49 -9.38 10.57 -3.41
C GLU A 49 -8.98 9.17 -3.90
N ARG A 50 -7.78 9.04 -4.45
CA ARG A 50 -7.27 7.76 -4.97
C ARG A 50 -6.95 6.77 -3.83
N VAL A 51 -6.43 7.25 -2.70
CA VAL A 51 -6.19 6.45 -1.50
C VAL A 51 -7.50 5.97 -0.88
N GLU A 52 -8.53 6.80 -0.85
CA GLU A 52 -9.86 6.44 -0.37
C GLU A 52 -10.48 5.34 -1.23
N GLY A 53 -10.35 5.43 -2.55
CA GLY A 53 -10.79 4.37 -3.45
C GLY A 53 -10.00 3.07 -3.25
N PHE A 54 -8.70 3.14 -2.96
CA PHE A 54 -7.89 1.97 -2.63
C PHE A 54 -8.27 1.34 -1.29
N ALA A 55 -8.53 2.17 -0.27
CA ALA A 55 -9.01 1.74 1.02
C ALA A 55 -10.36 1.01 0.91
N GLN A 56 -11.28 1.52 0.08
CA GLN A 56 -12.54 0.84 -0.24
C GLN A 56 -12.32 -0.47 -0.98
N TYR A 57 -11.44 -0.50 -1.99
CA TYR A 57 -11.08 -1.72 -2.73
C TYR A 57 -10.56 -2.83 -1.80
N LEU A 58 -9.77 -2.45 -0.80
CA LEU A 58 -9.20 -3.36 0.19
C LEU A 58 -10.13 -3.68 1.36
N GLY A 59 -11.26 -2.99 1.52
CA GLY A 59 -12.13 -3.14 2.71
C GLY A 59 -11.49 -2.63 4.00
N VAL A 60 -10.68 -1.57 3.93
CA VAL A 60 -10.06 -0.92 5.10
C VAL A 60 -11.13 -0.21 5.93
N ALA A 61 -11.04 -0.27 7.26
CA ALA A 61 -12.00 0.38 8.14
C ALA A 61 -11.70 1.87 8.37
N GLN A 62 -10.42 2.24 8.46
CA GLN A 62 -9.99 3.61 8.72
C GLN A 62 -8.69 3.97 8.01
N ILE A 63 -8.54 5.25 7.63
CA ILE A 63 -7.33 5.77 7.01
C ILE A 63 -6.70 6.79 7.95
N ARG A 64 -5.41 6.62 8.24
CA ARG A 64 -4.62 7.58 9.00
C ARG A 64 -3.61 8.26 8.09
N TYR A 65 -3.79 9.55 7.89
CA TYR A 65 -2.90 10.36 7.06
C TYR A 65 -1.77 10.99 7.87
N ASP A 66 -0.59 11.07 7.26
CA ASP A 66 0.58 11.76 7.77
C ASP A 66 1.19 12.59 6.64
N THR A 67 1.14 13.92 6.75
CA THR A 67 1.65 14.81 5.71
C THR A 67 3.05 15.29 6.08
N GLY A 68 3.99 15.22 5.14
CA GLY A 68 5.35 15.68 5.42
C GLY A 68 6.28 15.65 4.21
N GLU A 69 7.53 16.05 4.46
CA GLU A 69 8.61 15.98 3.48
C GLU A 69 8.92 14.54 3.10
N VAL A 70 9.27 14.31 1.84
CA VAL A 70 9.46 12.97 1.27
C VAL A 70 10.43 12.12 2.09
N HIS A 71 11.60 12.68 2.45
CA HIS A 71 12.60 11.97 3.25
C HIS A 71 12.07 11.59 4.64
N HIS A 72 11.25 12.44 5.26
CA HIS A 72 10.66 12.14 6.56
C HIS A 72 9.66 10.98 6.47
N LEU A 73 8.80 10.99 5.43
CA LEU A 73 7.84 9.93 5.21
C LEU A 73 8.53 8.60 4.89
N VAL A 74 9.58 8.59 4.07
CA VAL A 74 10.35 7.37 3.76
C VAL A 74 10.95 6.75 5.03
N ASN A 75 11.53 7.57 5.91
CA ASN A 75 12.02 7.09 7.21
C ASN A 75 10.91 6.43 8.05
N LYS A 76 9.69 6.96 8.01
CA LYS A 76 8.53 6.39 8.73
C LYS A 76 8.03 5.11 8.08
N LEU A 77 8.05 5.02 6.75
CA LEU A 77 7.74 3.81 6.00
C LEU A 77 8.72 2.67 6.33
N GLU A 78 10.02 2.96 6.38
CA GLU A 78 11.05 2.00 6.76
C GLU A 78 10.88 1.46 8.18
N ARG A 79 10.53 2.34 9.13
CA ARG A 79 10.23 1.99 10.53
C ARG A 79 8.91 1.24 10.68
N GLY A 80 8.04 1.30 9.68
CA GLY A 80 6.72 0.68 9.73
C GLY A 80 5.66 1.51 10.42
N GLU A 81 5.89 2.81 10.53
CA GLU A 81 4.91 3.78 11.02
C GLU A 81 3.90 4.14 9.92
N LEU A 82 4.28 3.95 8.65
CA LEU A 82 3.43 4.03 7.47
C LEU A 82 3.39 2.68 6.75
N ASP A 83 2.29 2.43 6.06
CA ASP A 83 2.09 1.27 5.17
C ASP A 83 2.42 1.64 3.72
N MET A 84 2.10 2.88 3.34
CA MET A 84 2.38 3.46 2.03
C MET A 84 2.59 4.97 2.08
N ILE A 85 3.16 5.51 1.01
CA ILE A 85 3.27 6.94 0.72
C ILE A 85 2.71 7.16 -0.69
N ALA A 86 1.80 8.13 -0.82
CA ALA A 86 1.19 8.49 -2.09
C ALA A 86 2.12 9.39 -2.94
N SER A 87 2.02 9.19 -4.25
CA SER A 87 2.57 9.98 -5.36
C SER A 87 4.02 10.46 -5.27
N PHE A 88 4.98 9.56 -5.42
CA PHE A 88 6.32 9.94 -5.85
C PHE A 88 6.35 10.23 -7.36
N PRO A 89 7.24 11.12 -7.82
CA PRO A 89 7.68 11.12 -9.21
C PRO A 89 8.20 9.72 -9.60
N ARG A 90 7.89 9.24 -10.82
CA ARG A 90 8.37 7.93 -11.31
C ARG A 90 9.88 7.73 -11.14
N LYS A 91 10.67 8.79 -11.35
CA LYS A 91 12.13 8.78 -11.18
C LYS A 91 12.49 9.23 -9.77
N THR A 92 12.23 8.38 -8.79
CA THR A 92 12.56 8.62 -7.39
C THR A 92 13.82 7.86 -6.98
N PRO A 93 14.73 8.43 -6.15
CA PRO A 93 16.01 7.81 -5.82
C PRO A 93 15.94 6.76 -4.69
N PHE A 94 14.82 6.69 -3.96
CA PHE A 94 14.68 5.78 -2.82
C PHE A 94 14.69 4.33 -3.28
N LYS A 95 15.42 3.49 -2.57
CA LYS A 95 15.52 2.04 -2.81
C LYS A 95 14.90 1.22 -1.69
N GLU A 96 14.50 1.89 -0.62
CA GLU A 96 14.01 1.34 0.64
C GLU A 96 12.49 1.10 0.60
N ALA A 97 11.83 1.50 -0.48
CA ALA A 97 10.42 1.25 -0.77
C ALA A 97 10.25 0.33 -1.99
N GLY A 98 9.16 -0.44 -2.00
CA GLY A 98 8.64 -1.05 -3.21
C GLY A 98 7.75 -0.04 -3.94
N PHE A 99 7.93 0.13 -5.24
CA PHE A 99 7.13 1.07 -6.03
C PHE A 99 6.13 0.34 -6.92
N THR A 100 4.93 0.90 -7.02
CA THR A 100 3.94 0.46 -8.00
C THR A 100 4.42 0.70 -9.42
N ARG A 101 3.71 0.13 -10.38
CA ARG A 101 3.75 0.59 -11.76
C ARG A 101 3.37 2.08 -11.83
N PRO A 102 3.92 2.83 -12.80
CA PRO A 102 3.52 4.22 -13.00
C PRO A 102 2.04 4.35 -13.35
N PHE A 103 1.43 5.42 -12.86
CA PHE A 103 0.07 5.85 -13.17
C PHE A 103 0.04 7.35 -13.46
N SER A 104 -1.06 7.85 -14.02
CA SER A 104 -1.19 9.25 -14.43
C SER A 104 -1.53 10.13 -13.21
N GLY A 105 -0.64 11.06 -12.88
CA GLY A 105 -0.87 12.10 -11.88
C GLY A 105 -1.88 13.15 -12.34
N PRO A 106 -2.31 14.06 -11.44
CA PRO A 106 -3.29 15.10 -11.77
C PRO A 106 -2.83 16.03 -12.91
N ASP A 107 -1.52 16.28 -13.02
CA ASP A 107 -0.93 17.13 -14.06
C ASP A 107 -0.50 16.35 -15.32
N GLY A 108 -0.83 15.05 -15.39
CA GLY A 108 -0.43 14.16 -16.49
C GLY A 108 0.97 13.55 -16.35
N ASP A 109 1.74 13.95 -15.33
CA ASP A 109 3.04 13.34 -15.04
C ASP A 109 2.91 11.92 -14.48
N GLU A 110 3.90 11.06 -14.78
CA GLU A 110 3.93 9.70 -14.25
C GLU A 110 4.29 9.69 -12.75
N ARG A 111 3.38 9.14 -11.94
CA ARG A 111 3.52 8.97 -10.50
C ARG A 111 3.58 7.50 -10.11
N VAL A 112 4.14 7.22 -8.94
CA VAL A 112 4.16 5.88 -8.33
C VAL A 112 3.82 5.98 -6.85
N TRP A 113 3.19 4.94 -6.30
CA TRP A 113 3.05 4.81 -4.85
C TRP A 113 4.23 4.03 -4.30
N GLY A 114 4.73 4.45 -3.14
CA GLY A 114 5.76 3.73 -2.39
C GLY A 114 5.13 2.93 -1.26
N VAL A 115 5.42 1.64 -1.18
CA VAL A 115 5.03 0.76 -0.08
C VAL A 115 6.25 0.23 0.65
N ARG A 116 6.08 -0.27 1.86
CA ARG A 116 7.20 -0.81 2.64
C ARG A 116 7.88 -1.96 1.90
N ALA A 117 9.21 -1.92 1.80
CA ALA A 117 9.97 -2.97 1.13
C ALA A 117 9.70 -4.36 1.73
N GLY A 118 9.46 -5.32 0.83
CA GLY A 118 9.16 -6.71 1.15
C GLY A 118 7.66 -7.04 1.23
N GLU A 119 6.78 -6.04 1.35
CA GLU A 119 5.32 -6.21 1.40
C GLU A 119 4.73 -6.37 -0.03
N ASN A 120 5.20 -7.38 -0.76
CA ASN A 120 4.88 -7.60 -2.18
C ASN A 120 3.41 -7.96 -2.43
N ALA A 121 2.71 -8.58 -1.48
CA ALA A 121 1.27 -8.83 -1.63
C ALA A 121 0.47 -7.54 -1.58
N PHE A 122 0.83 -6.64 -0.65
CA PHE A 122 0.25 -5.32 -0.56
C PHE A 122 0.59 -4.46 -1.78
N LEU A 123 1.85 -4.51 -2.26
CA LEU A 123 2.27 -3.86 -3.50
C LEU A 123 1.44 -4.33 -4.70
N LEU A 124 1.25 -5.64 -4.84
CA LEU A 124 0.47 -6.21 -5.95
C LEU A 124 -1.00 -5.78 -5.89
N ALA A 125 -1.57 -5.64 -4.69
CA ALA A 125 -2.93 -5.14 -4.52
C ALA A 125 -3.04 -3.68 -4.96
N ALA A 126 -2.07 -2.83 -4.59
CA ALA A 126 -1.98 -1.45 -5.06
C ALA A 126 -1.86 -1.37 -6.58
N ASP A 127 -0.98 -2.17 -7.19
CA ASP A 127 -0.82 -2.24 -8.65
C ASP A 127 -2.12 -2.61 -9.37
N ARG A 128 -2.86 -3.59 -8.84
CA ARG A 128 -4.13 -4.03 -9.42
C ARG A 128 -5.19 -2.94 -9.35
N TYR A 129 -5.28 -2.24 -8.22
CA TYR A 129 -6.20 -1.13 -8.05
C TYR A 129 -5.88 0.00 -9.04
N LEU A 130 -4.63 0.46 -9.08
CA LEU A 130 -4.21 1.53 -9.98
C LEU A 130 -4.43 1.17 -11.45
N TYR A 131 -4.11 -0.06 -11.84
CA TYR A 131 -4.34 -0.54 -13.20
C TYR A 131 -5.84 -0.55 -13.59
N GLN A 132 -6.76 -0.78 -12.64
CA GLN A 132 -8.19 -0.71 -12.90
C GLN A 132 -8.67 0.74 -13.10
N GLN A 133 -8.06 1.71 -12.41
CA GLN A 133 -8.41 3.13 -12.53
C GLN A 133 -7.90 3.75 -13.85
N GLU A 134 -6.79 3.26 -14.39
CA GLU A 134 -6.23 3.77 -15.66
C GLU A 134 -6.96 3.26 -16.91
N LYS A 135 -7.84 2.26 -16.80
CA LYS A 135 -8.59 1.78 -17.97
C LYS A 135 -9.68 2.79 -18.33
N PRO A 136 -9.71 3.32 -19.57
CA PRO A 136 -10.86 4.09 -20.02
C PRO A 136 -12.10 3.20 -20.00
N SER A 137 -13.15 3.70 -19.34
CA SER A 137 -14.49 3.10 -19.28
C SER A 137 -15.12 2.95 -20.66
#